data_AF-A0A1C6KNX3-F1
#
_entry.id   AF-A0A1C6KNX3-F1
#
_cell.length_a   1.000
_cell.length_b   1.000
_cell.length_c   1.000
_cell.angle_alpha   90.00
_cell.angle_beta   90.00
_cell.angle_gamma   90.00
#
_symmetry.space_group_name_H-M   'P 1'
#
loop_
_entity.id
_entity.type
_entity.pdbx_description
1 polymer ?
#
loop_
_entity_poly.entity_id
_entity_poly.type
_entity_poly.pdbx_seq_one_letter_code
_entity_poly.pdbx_strand_id
1 'polypeptide(L)'
;MEKTKNMFLTSAKELKTTSTLAVCAMLAALALILNSVASINIGPYVKIGFSSIPNQIADYLFGPITGCLFAGVLDIVKFFIRPDGPFFFGFTFNAMLAAFIYGCFYYKHKLTFRRVLIAKLVVVLIVNVLLNTLWLDMLYGKGFLAILPMRTVKNLIMWPIDSFIFFTVTRLIEQTGIFNLFRKPVAN
;
A
#
# COMPACT_ATOMS: atom_id res chain seq x y z
N MET A 1 8.33 -6.19 -23.80
CA MET A 1 9.23 -5.40 -22.94
C MET A 1 9.05 -3.88 -23.08
N GLU A 2 8.75 -3.34 -24.27
CA GLU A 2 8.52 -1.89 -24.43
C GLU A 2 7.33 -1.34 -23.63
N LYS A 3 6.20 -2.05 -23.59
CA LYS A 3 5.00 -1.62 -22.85
C LYS A 3 5.27 -1.43 -21.35
N THR A 4 6.11 -2.27 -20.77
CA THR A 4 6.54 -2.20 -19.36
C THR A 4 7.55 -1.07 -19.13
N LYS A 5 8.54 -0.89 -20.01
CA LYS A 5 9.47 0.25 -19.96
C LYS A 5 8.73 1.59 -20.03
N ASN A 6 7.75 1.69 -20.93
CA ASN A 6 6.91 2.89 -21.06
C ASN A 6 6.04 3.13 -19.82
N MET A 7 5.58 2.07 -19.16
CA MET A 7 4.81 2.17 -17.91
C MET A 7 5.64 2.81 -16.78
N PHE A 8 6.86 2.31 -16.57
CA PHE A 8 7.79 2.84 -15.58
C PHE A 8 8.22 4.28 -15.86
N LEU A 9 8.54 4.59 -17.12
CA LEU A 9 8.90 5.94 -17.55
C LEU A 9 7.72 6.93 -17.42
N THR A 10 6.48 6.46 -17.68
CA THR A 10 5.29 7.30 -17.47
C THR A 10 5.13 7.62 -15.99
N SER A 11 5.18 6.62 -15.10
CA SER A 11 5.10 6.83 -13.65
C SER A 11 6.18 7.79 -13.15
N ALA A 12 7.44 7.61 -13.57
CA ALA A 12 8.52 8.52 -13.19
C ALA A 12 8.32 9.95 -13.71
N LYS A 13 7.62 10.13 -14.83
CA LYS A 13 7.28 11.44 -15.38
C LYS A 13 6.12 12.10 -14.62
N GLU A 14 5.17 11.32 -14.10
CA GLU A 14 4.08 11.81 -13.24
C GLU A 14 4.65 12.52 -11.99
N LEU A 15 5.78 12.09 -11.44
CA LEU A 15 6.43 12.78 -10.30
C LEU A 15 6.90 14.20 -10.61
N LYS A 16 7.14 14.56 -11.87
CA LYS A 16 7.61 15.90 -12.26
C LYS A 16 6.48 16.93 -12.35
N THR A 17 5.22 16.49 -12.33
CA THR A 17 4.08 17.40 -12.39
C THR A 17 3.75 17.92 -10.98
N THR A 18 3.52 19.22 -10.84
CA THR A 18 3.22 19.83 -9.53
C THR A 18 1.85 19.40 -9.01
N SER A 19 0.87 19.22 -9.90
CA SER A 19 -0.49 18.79 -9.57
C SER A 19 -0.54 17.37 -9.01
N THR A 20 0.25 16.45 -9.55
CA THR A 20 0.34 15.07 -9.06
C THR A 20 1.01 15.01 -7.69
N LEU A 21 2.06 15.82 -7.48
CA LEU A 21 2.70 15.96 -6.17
C LEU A 21 1.73 16.48 -5.10
N ALA A 22 0.90 17.48 -5.44
CA ALA A 22 -0.13 17.99 -4.54
C ALA A 22 -1.17 16.92 -4.18
N VAL A 23 -1.62 16.12 -5.16
CA VAL A 23 -2.57 15.02 -4.91
C VAL A 23 -1.93 13.91 -4.07
N CYS A 24 -0.67 13.56 -4.33
CA CYS A 24 0.10 12.65 -3.47
C CYS A 24 0.13 13.18 -2.03
N ALA A 25 0.47 14.45 -1.82
CA ALA A 25 0.52 15.06 -0.50
C ALA A 25 -0.85 15.02 0.22
N MET A 26 -1.94 15.29 -0.49
CA MET A 26 -3.30 15.18 0.05
C MET A 26 -3.67 13.73 0.42
N LEU A 27 -3.32 12.76 -0.43
CA LEU A 27 -3.54 11.33 -0.14
C LEU A 27 -2.67 10.84 1.02
N ALA A 28 -1.45 11.37 1.16
CA ALA A 28 -0.57 11.11 2.31
C ALA A 28 -1.20 11.64 3.59
N ALA A 29 -1.65 12.90 3.59
CA ALA A 29 -2.33 13.50 4.72
C ALA A 29 -3.59 12.69 5.11
N LEU A 30 -4.39 12.28 4.12
CA LEU A 30 -5.53 11.41 4.35
C LEU A 30 -5.12 10.06 4.94
N ALA A 31 -4.06 9.43 4.43
CA ALA A 31 -3.53 8.18 4.96
C ALA A 31 -3.05 8.32 6.41
N LEU A 32 -2.45 9.46 6.78
CA LEU A 32 -2.03 9.77 8.14
C LEU A 32 -3.22 9.92 9.08
N ILE A 33 -4.23 10.70 8.69
CA ILE A 33 -5.44 10.93 9.48
C ILE A 33 -6.23 9.62 9.63
N LEU A 34 -6.38 8.82 8.58
CA LEU A 34 -7.02 7.51 8.68
C LEU A 34 -6.22 6.54 9.56
N ASN A 35 -4.89 6.63 9.55
CA ASN A 35 -4.07 5.84 10.47
C ASN A 35 -4.27 6.27 11.93
N SER A 36 -4.43 7.55 12.21
CA SER A 36 -4.60 8.04 13.58
C SER A 36 -6.03 7.89 14.11
N VAL A 37 -7.05 8.15 13.29
CA VAL A 37 -8.47 8.23 13.69
C VAL A 37 -9.22 6.92 13.44
N ALA A 38 -8.99 6.27 12.30
CA ALA A 38 -9.77 5.11 11.90
C ALA A 38 -9.12 3.76 12.29
N SER A 39 -7.95 3.78 12.94
CA SER A 39 -7.33 2.55 13.43
C SER A 39 -8.13 1.96 14.59
N ILE A 40 -9.06 1.06 14.29
CA ILE A 40 -9.79 0.32 15.31
C ILE A 40 -8.86 -0.79 15.82
N ASN A 41 -8.33 -0.59 17.02
CA ASN A 41 -7.58 -1.62 17.74
C ASN A 41 -8.58 -2.57 18.39
N ILE A 42 -8.83 -3.72 17.77
CA ILE A 42 -9.52 -4.85 18.38
C ILE A 42 -8.51 -5.58 19.27
N GLY A 43 -8.39 -5.13 20.53
CA GLY A 43 -7.48 -5.70 21.52
C GLY A 43 -5.99 -5.38 21.30
N PRO A 44 -5.09 -5.95 22.12
CA PRO A 44 -3.65 -5.64 22.11
C PRO A 44 -2.89 -6.15 20.87
N TYR A 45 -3.53 -6.94 20.00
CA TYR A 45 -2.87 -7.60 18.87
C TYR A 45 -3.50 -7.30 17.49
N VAL A 46 -4.73 -6.77 17.41
CA VAL A 46 -5.45 -6.56 16.13
C VAL A 46 -5.74 -5.09 15.85
N LYS A 47 -4.80 -4.38 15.22
CA LYS A 47 -5.05 -3.06 14.60
C LYS A 47 -5.62 -3.23 13.19
N ILE A 48 -6.86 -2.81 12.95
CA ILE A 48 -7.45 -2.68 11.61
C ILE A 48 -7.11 -1.30 11.07
N GLY A 49 -6.22 -1.21 10.08
CA GLY A 49 -5.75 0.07 9.54
C GLY A 49 -6.40 0.43 8.21
N PHE A 50 -7.31 1.40 8.19
CA PHE A 50 -7.88 1.93 6.94
C PHE A 50 -6.90 2.80 6.13
N SER A 51 -5.72 3.11 6.68
CA SER A 51 -4.65 3.85 5.98
C SER A 51 -4.14 3.16 4.72
N SER A 52 -4.45 1.87 4.54
CA SER A 52 -4.11 1.11 3.34
C SER A 52 -4.91 1.56 2.11
N ILE A 53 -6.08 2.19 2.30
CA ILE A 53 -6.96 2.60 1.20
C ILE A 53 -6.36 3.77 0.43
N PRO A 54 -6.00 4.92 1.06
CA PRO A 54 -5.42 6.04 0.31
C PRO A 54 -4.06 5.70 -0.29
N ASN A 55 -3.25 4.87 0.37
CA ASN A 55 -1.96 4.42 -0.18
C ASN A 55 -2.15 3.63 -1.47
N GLN A 56 -3.03 2.62 -1.46
CA GLN A 56 -3.29 1.82 -2.67
C GLN A 56 -3.98 2.63 -3.78
N ILE A 57 -4.75 3.67 -3.44
CA ILE A 57 -5.29 4.62 -4.43
C ILE A 57 -4.16 5.43 -5.07
N ALA A 58 -3.18 5.88 -4.28
CA ALA A 58 -1.99 6.54 -4.81
C ALA A 58 -1.19 5.60 -5.72
N ASP A 59 -1.01 4.34 -5.32
CA ASP A 59 -0.33 3.31 -6.14
C ASP A 59 -1.07 3.05 -7.46
N TYR A 60 -2.41 3.05 -7.42
CA TYR A 60 -3.24 2.89 -8.60
C TYR A 60 -3.16 4.09 -9.57
N LEU A 61 -3.13 5.31 -9.02
CA LEU A 61 -3.10 6.55 -9.80
C LEU A 61 -1.72 6.82 -10.41
N PHE A 62 -0.67 6.74 -9.61
CA PHE A 62 0.67 7.19 -10.01
C PHE A 62 1.59 6.05 -10.46
N GLY A 63 1.20 4.81 -10.16
CA GLY A 63 1.88 3.60 -10.61
C GLY A 63 3.07 3.18 -9.74
N PRO A 64 3.83 2.15 -10.17
CA PRO A 64 4.73 1.41 -9.30
C PRO A 64 5.95 2.19 -8.80
N ILE A 65 6.56 3.06 -9.61
CA ILE A 65 7.76 3.82 -9.20
C ILE A 65 7.38 4.97 -8.28
N THR A 66 6.34 5.70 -8.66
CA THR A 66 5.83 6.85 -7.91
C THR A 66 5.23 6.42 -6.59
N GLY A 67 4.43 5.36 -6.60
CA GLY A 67 3.86 4.74 -5.41
C GLY A 67 4.94 4.21 -4.46
N CYS A 68 5.99 3.56 -5.00
CA CYS A 68 7.12 3.09 -4.19
C CYS A 68 7.83 4.24 -3.45
N LEU A 69 8.20 5.31 -4.16
CA LEU A 69 8.83 6.49 -3.54
C LEU A 69 7.88 7.18 -2.54
N PHE A 70 6.61 7.33 -2.91
CA PHE A 70 5.58 7.90 -2.06
C PHE A 70 5.41 7.11 -0.75
N ALA A 71 5.31 5.79 -0.84
CA ALA A 71 5.15 4.91 0.31
C ALA A 71 6.38 4.92 1.21
N GLY A 72 7.59 4.95 0.64
CA GLY A 72 8.83 5.08 1.41
C GLY A 72 8.89 6.39 2.21
N VAL A 73 8.60 7.52 1.57
CA VAL A 73 8.55 8.84 2.25
C VAL A 73 7.45 8.88 3.29
N LEU A 74 6.25 8.39 2.95
CA LEU A 74 5.11 8.37 3.85
C LEU A 74 5.36 7.51 5.08
N ASP A 75 6.09 6.41 4.95
CA ASP A 75 6.46 5.54 6.07
C ASP A 75 7.42 6.24 7.04
N ILE A 76 8.44 6.92 6.52
CA ILE A 76 9.36 7.74 7.33
C ILE A 76 8.60 8.85 8.05
N VAL A 77 7.73 9.57 7.34
CA VAL A 77 6.92 10.66 7.93
C VAL A 77 5.95 10.12 9.00
N LYS A 78 5.32 8.97 8.74
CA LYS A 78 4.47 8.28 9.73
C LYS A 78 5.23 7.97 11.00
N PHE A 79 6.45 7.44 10.85
CA PHE A 79 7.30 7.09 11.98
C PHE A 79 7.66 8.32 12.83
N PHE A 80 8.01 9.44 12.20
CA PHE A 80 8.30 10.69 12.92
C PHE A 80 7.10 11.26 13.68
N ILE A 81 5.90 11.18 13.10
CA ILE A 81 4.68 11.70 13.74
C ILE A 81 4.24 10.78 14.88
N ARG A 82 4.33 9.47 14.68
CA ARG A 82 3.90 8.47 15.66
C ARG A 82 4.86 7.28 15.61
N PRO A 83 5.88 7.24 16.49
CA PRO A 83 6.81 6.12 16.55
C PRO A 83 6.09 4.90 17.15
N ASP A 84 5.34 4.18 16.32
CA ASP A 84 4.77 2.87 16.65
C ASP A 84 5.87 1.79 16.52
N GLY A 85 6.75 1.70 17.52
CA GLY A 85 7.84 0.69 17.59
C GLY A 85 9.23 1.23 17.20
N PRO A 86 10.26 0.36 17.13
CA PRO A 86 11.61 0.78 16.73
C PRO A 86 11.68 1.10 15.24
N PHE A 87 12.40 2.17 14.87
CA PHE A 87 12.68 2.46 13.47
C PHE A 87 13.55 1.35 12.90
N PHE A 88 13.06 0.69 11.85
CA PHE A 88 13.83 -0.31 11.15
C PHE A 88 13.66 -0.09 9.64
N PHE A 89 14.77 0.09 8.95
CA PHE A 89 14.77 0.38 7.52
C PHE A 89 14.06 -0.71 6.69
N GLY A 90 14.05 -1.96 7.17
CA GLY A 90 13.29 -3.05 6.57
C GLY A 90 11.78 -2.85 6.57
N PHE A 91 11.20 -2.10 7.51
CA PHE A 91 9.77 -1.77 7.48
C PHE A 91 9.45 -0.72 6.41
N THR A 92 10.34 0.26 6.20
CA THR A 92 10.23 1.19 5.08
C THR A 92 10.40 0.47 3.74
N PHE A 93 11.34 -0.48 3.64
CA PHE A 93 11.49 -1.35 2.47
C PHE A 93 10.23 -2.18 2.20
N ASN A 94 9.58 -2.69 3.25
CA ASN A 94 8.31 -3.39 3.13
C ASN A 94 7.20 -2.50 2.55
N ALA A 95 7.10 -1.26 3.01
CA ALA A 95 6.13 -0.29 2.49
C ALA A 95 6.38 0.03 1.00
N MET A 96 7.65 0.25 0.63
CA MET A 96 8.08 0.46 -0.75
C MET A 96 7.75 -0.73 -1.65
N LEU A 97 8.06 -1.95 -1.20
CA LEU A 97 7.81 -3.18 -1.96
C LEU A 97 6.31 -3.46 -2.13
N ALA A 98 5.51 -3.23 -1.07
CA ALA A 98 4.06 -3.36 -1.13
C ALA A 98 3.47 -2.40 -2.18
N ALA A 99 3.87 -1.12 -2.14
CA ALA A 99 3.43 -0.11 -3.09
C ALA A 99 3.87 -0.42 -4.52
N PHE A 100 5.09 -0.97 -4.70
CA PHE A 100 5.56 -1.42 -5.99
C PHE A 100 4.73 -2.58 -6.55
N ILE A 101 4.40 -3.58 -5.72
CA ILE A 101 3.56 -4.72 -6.11
C ILE A 101 2.14 -4.24 -6.46
N TYR A 102 1.53 -3.41 -5.61
CA TYR A 102 0.21 -2.84 -5.88
C TYR A 102 0.19 -1.99 -7.16
N GLY A 103 1.19 -1.13 -7.35
CA GLY A 103 1.34 -0.34 -8.56
C GLY A 103 1.49 -1.22 -9.80
N CYS A 104 2.27 -2.32 -9.75
CA CYS A 104 2.40 -3.24 -10.88
C CYS A 104 1.07 -3.93 -11.25
N PHE A 105 0.27 -4.32 -10.26
CA PHE A 105 -0.99 -5.01 -10.50
C PHE A 105 -2.12 -4.05 -10.91
N TYR A 106 -2.15 -2.84 -10.35
CA TYR A 106 -3.27 -1.91 -10.50
C TYR A 106 -3.06 -0.89 -11.64
N TYR A 107 -1.83 -0.48 -11.92
CA TYR A 107 -1.56 0.63 -12.84
C TYR A 107 -1.89 0.29 -14.31
N LYS A 108 -2.61 1.20 -14.98
CA LYS A 108 -3.11 1.09 -16.38
C LYS A 108 -3.95 -0.17 -16.67
N HIS A 109 -4.54 -0.75 -15.65
CA HIS A 109 -5.29 -1.99 -15.75
C HIS A 109 -6.70 -1.85 -15.17
N LYS A 110 -7.67 -2.62 -15.67
CA LYS A 110 -9.02 -2.67 -15.08
C LYS A 110 -8.93 -3.36 -13.71
N LEU A 111 -9.45 -2.71 -12.68
CA LEU A 111 -9.54 -3.25 -11.32
C LEU A 111 -10.63 -4.32 -11.30
N THR A 112 -10.22 -5.57 -11.18
CA THR A 112 -11.13 -6.70 -10.97
C THR A 112 -10.91 -7.26 -9.57
N PHE A 113 -11.97 -7.78 -8.94
CA PHE A 113 -11.88 -8.36 -7.60
C PHE A 113 -10.79 -9.43 -7.50
N ARG A 114 -10.67 -10.30 -8.53
CA ARG A 114 -9.62 -11.32 -8.63
C ARG A 114 -8.21 -10.72 -8.58
N ARG A 115 -7.99 -9.60 -9.27
CA ARG A 115 -6.68 -8.92 -9.32
C ARG A 115 -6.32 -8.28 -7.99
N VAL A 116 -7.28 -7.64 -7.32
CA VAL A 116 -7.10 -7.09 -5.97
C VAL A 116 -6.75 -8.20 -4.98
N LEU A 117 -7.48 -9.30 -5.05
CA LEU A 117 -7.27 -10.46 -4.20
C LEU A 117 -5.86 -11.04 -4.40
N ILE A 118 -5.45 -11.29 -5.65
CA ILE A 118 -4.09 -11.79 -5.98
C ILE A 118 -3.01 -10.81 -5.54
N ALA A 119 -3.17 -9.51 -5.84
CA ALA A 119 -2.16 -8.50 -5.47
C ALA A 119 -1.97 -8.44 -3.95
N LYS A 120 -3.07 -8.43 -3.18
CA LYS A 120 -2.99 -8.48 -1.72
C LYS A 120 -2.43 -9.81 -1.20
N LEU A 121 -2.75 -10.94 -1.83
CA LEU A 121 -2.18 -12.23 -1.47
C LEU A 121 -0.66 -12.21 -1.59
N VAL A 122 -0.15 -11.73 -2.73
CA VAL A 122 1.28 -11.61 -3.00
C VAL A 122 1.96 -10.69 -1.99
N VAL A 123 1.35 -9.53 -1.66
CA VAL A 123 1.89 -8.63 -0.64
C VAL A 123 1.87 -9.27 0.75
N VAL A 124 0.80 -9.96 1.13
CA VAL A 124 0.72 -10.66 2.43
C VAL A 124 1.80 -11.72 2.51
N LEU A 125 1.98 -12.57 1.49
CA LEU A 125 3.00 -13.62 1.49
C LEU A 125 4.42 -13.04 1.49
N ILE A 126 4.73 -12.14 0.55
CA ILE A 126 6.10 -11.65 0.40
C ILE A 126 6.44 -10.67 1.52
N VAL A 127 5.66 -9.62 1.68
CA VAL A 127 6.01 -8.52 2.59
C VAL A 127 5.71 -8.89 4.03
N ASN A 128 4.55 -9.49 4.30
CA ASN A 128 4.07 -9.68 5.66
C ASN A 128 4.51 -11.03 6.26
N VAL A 129 4.62 -12.09 5.46
CA VAL A 129 5.06 -13.41 5.94
C VAL A 129 6.57 -13.59 5.82
N LEU A 130 7.20 -13.23 4.69
CA LEU A 130 8.65 -13.39 4.56
C LEU A 130 9.40 -12.22 5.23
N LEU A 131 9.28 -11.01 4.70
CA LEU A 131 10.16 -9.91 5.12
C LEU A 131 9.89 -9.43 6.54
N ASN A 132 8.62 -9.20 6.92
CA ASN A 132 8.27 -8.76 8.27
C ASN A 132 8.77 -9.76 9.34
N THR A 133 8.68 -11.06 9.06
CA THR A 133 9.20 -12.09 9.97
C THR A 133 10.71 -12.06 10.08
N LEU A 134 11.44 -11.92 8.95
CA LEU A 134 12.90 -11.79 8.96
C LEU A 134 13.36 -10.59 9.79
N TRP A 135 12.69 -9.44 9.67
CA TRP A 135 13.03 -8.25 10.45
C TRP A 135 12.75 -8.41 11.94
N LEU A 136 11.66 -9.08 12.31
CA LEU A 136 11.34 -9.32 13.71
C LEU A 136 12.31 -10.27 14.39
N ASP A 137 12.77 -11.31 13.69
CA ASP A 137 13.77 -12.24 14.20
C ASP A 137 15.09 -11.49 14.50
N MET A 138 15.49 -10.60 13.58
CA MET A 138 16.68 -9.74 13.73
C MET A 138 16.54 -8.69 14.85
N LEU A 139 15.34 -8.14 15.08
CA LEU A 139 15.08 -7.09 16.07
C LEU A 139 14.86 -7.62 17.50
N TYR A 140 14.14 -8.72 17.66
CA TYR A 140 13.65 -9.16 18.96
C TYR A 140 14.27 -10.48 19.44
N GLY A 141 14.92 -11.27 18.56
CA GLY A 141 15.53 -12.56 18.91
C GLY A 141 14.56 -13.59 19.53
N LYS A 142 13.25 -13.29 19.55
CA LYS A 142 12.20 -14.15 20.07
C LYS A 142 11.82 -15.11 18.95
N GLY A 143 12.06 -16.40 19.19
CA GLY A 143 11.97 -17.47 18.21
C GLY A 143 10.94 -17.23 17.11
N PHE A 144 11.45 -17.06 15.89
CA PHE A 144 10.77 -17.03 14.59
C PHE A 144 9.38 -17.68 14.56
N LEU A 145 9.25 -18.89 15.14
CA LEU A 145 8.05 -19.72 15.15
C LEU A 145 6.94 -19.33 16.15
N ALA A 146 7.20 -18.51 17.17
CA ALA A 146 6.20 -18.22 18.21
C ALA A 146 5.28 -17.04 17.86
N ILE A 147 5.79 -16.05 17.12
CA ILE A 147 5.04 -14.82 16.77
C ILE A 147 4.42 -14.94 15.36
N LEU A 148 5.04 -15.76 14.50
CA LEU A 148 4.61 -16.05 13.13
C LEU A 148 3.16 -16.54 13.01
N PRO A 149 2.72 -17.56 13.77
CA PRO A 149 1.41 -18.18 13.58
C PRO A 149 0.28 -17.20 13.88
N MET A 150 0.41 -16.45 14.97
CA MET A 150 -0.59 -15.47 15.37
C MET A 150 -0.71 -14.34 14.33
N ARG A 151 0.41 -13.91 13.72
CA ARG A 151 0.39 -12.89 12.66
C ARG A 151 -0.08 -13.41 11.32
N THR A 152 0.33 -14.62 10.91
CA THR A 152 -0.13 -15.23 9.66
C THR A 152 -1.63 -15.44 9.72
N VAL A 153 -2.15 -16.08 10.77
CA VAL A 153 -3.60 -16.30 10.93
C VAL A 153 -4.37 -14.98 10.94
N LYS A 154 -3.91 -13.98 11.69
CA LYS A 154 -4.53 -12.65 11.69
C LYS A 154 -4.55 -12.02 10.30
N ASN A 155 -3.40 -11.96 9.62
CA ASN A 155 -3.31 -11.33 8.30
C ASN A 155 -4.10 -12.13 7.24
N LEU A 156 -4.17 -13.45 7.36
CA LEU A 156 -4.95 -14.31 6.45
C LEU A 156 -6.44 -14.08 6.60
N ILE A 157 -6.93 -13.84 7.82
CA ILE A 157 -8.33 -13.52 8.11
C ILE A 157 -8.66 -12.08 7.69
N MET A 158 -7.76 -11.13 7.93
CA MET A 158 -7.97 -9.73 7.55
C MET A 158 -7.84 -9.51 6.04
N TRP A 159 -7.03 -10.29 5.35
CA TRP A 159 -6.79 -10.17 3.92
C TRP A 159 -8.07 -10.15 3.05
N PRO A 160 -9.03 -11.10 3.17
CA PRO A 160 -10.27 -11.06 2.40
C PRO A 160 -11.14 -9.86 2.76
N ILE A 161 -11.19 -9.47 4.04
CA ILE A 161 -11.95 -8.32 4.53
C ILE A 161 -11.39 -7.03 3.93
N ASP A 162 -10.08 -6.84 4.05
CA ASP A 162 -9.39 -5.67 3.51
C ASP A 162 -9.42 -5.63 1.97
N SER A 163 -9.47 -6.78 1.30
CA SER A 163 -9.64 -6.86 -0.15
C SER A 163 -11.04 -6.41 -0.56
N PHE A 164 -12.07 -6.85 0.16
CA PHE A 164 -13.46 -6.48 -0.09
C PHE A 164 -13.72 -5.00 0.16
N ILE A 165 -13.22 -4.45 1.27
CA ILE A 165 -13.33 -3.03 1.59
C ILE A 165 -12.64 -2.20 0.52
N PHE A 166 -11.38 -2.54 0.19
CA PHE A 166 -10.64 -1.80 -0.84
C PHE A 166 -11.37 -1.84 -2.19
N PHE A 167 -11.81 -3.02 -2.63
CA PHE A 167 -12.54 -3.15 -3.89
C PHE A 167 -13.83 -2.31 -3.91
N THR A 168 -14.61 -2.34 -2.84
CA THR A 168 -15.86 -1.57 -2.73
C THR A 168 -15.58 -0.08 -2.77
N VAL A 169 -14.62 0.41 -1.96
CA VAL A 169 -14.27 1.84 -1.92
C VAL A 169 -13.71 2.30 -3.26
N THR A 170 -12.79 1.55 -3.88
CA THR A 170 -12.24 1.95 -5.17
C THR A 170 -13.29 1.95 -6.27
N ARG A 171 -14.24 1.00 -6.26
CA ARG A 171 -15.36 0.98 -7.21
C ARG A 171 -16.31 2.17 -7.02
N LEU A 172 -16.58 2.56 -5.78
CA LEU A 172 -17.38 3.77 -5.46
C LEU A 172 -16.67 5.04 -5.94
N ILE A 173 -15.34 5.13 -5.76
CA ILE A 173 -14.55 6.28 -6.24
C ILE A 173 -14.43 6.27 -7.79
N GLU A 174 -14.42 5.09 -8.41
CA GLU A 174 -14.49 4.96 -9.88
C GLU A 174 -15.83 5.45 -10.43
N GLN A 175 -16.92 5.22 -9.71
CA GLN A 175 -18.25 5.71 -10.07
C GLN A 175 -18.41 7.23 -9.91
N THR A 176 -17.69 7.87 -8.99
CA THR A 176 -17.70 9.35 -8.87
C THR A 176 -16.89 10.05 -9.96
N GLY A 177 -16.18 9.31 -10.83
CA GLY A 177 -15.47 9.89 -11.97
C GLY A 177 -14.21 10.69 -11.60
N ILE A 178 -13.83 10.74 -10.31
CA ILE A 178 -12.62 11.44 -9.83
C ILE A 178 -11.37 10.87 -10.51
N PHE A 179 -11.36 9.57 -10.79
CA PHE A 179 -10.28 8.95 -11.55
C PHE A 179 -10.17 9.47 -12.98
N ASN A 180 -11.27 9.89 -13.64
CA ASN A 180 -11.21 10.46 -14.99
C ASN A 180 -10.58 11.86 -15.02
N LEU A 181 -10.54 12.55 -13.87
CA LEU A 181 -9.88 13.85 -13.74
C LEU A 181 -8.35 13.73 -13.76
N PHE A 182 -7.82 12.61 -13.26
CA PHE A 182 -6.37 12.36 -13.14
C PHE A 182 -5.85 11.32 -14.13
N ARG A 183 -6.72 10.46 -14.65
CA ARG A 183 -6.39 9.44 -15.65
C ARG A 183 -6.41 10.09 -17.02
N LYS A 184 -5.23 10.47 -17.54
CA LYS A 184 -5.10 10.70 -18.99
C LYS A 184 -5.57 9.43 -19.72
N PRO A 185 -6.40 9.57 -20.77
CA PRO A 185 -7.01 8.44 -21.45
C PRO A 185 -5.93 7.45 -21.87
N VAL A 186 -6.19 6.16 -21.61
CA VAL A 186 -5.38 5.08 -22.14
C VAL A 186 -5.45 5.24 -23.66
N ALA A 187 -4.36 5.71 -24.28
CA ALA A 187 -4.23 5.68 -25.72
C ALA A 187 -4.42 4.22 -26.16
N ASN A 188 -5.47 4.02 -26.97
CA ASN A 188 -5.84 2.74 -27.56
C ASN A 188 -4.65 2.12 -28.30
#